data_AF-A0A134CFK1-F1
#
_entry.id   AF-A0A134CFK1-F1
#
_cell.length_a   1.000
_cell.length_b   1.000
_cell.length_c   1.000
_cell.angle_alpha   90.00
_cell.angle_beta   90.00
_cell.angle_gamma   90.00
#
_symmetry.space_group_name_H-M   'P 1'
#
loop_
_entity.id
_entity.type
_entity.pdbx_description
1 polymer ?
#
loop_
_entity_poly.entity_id
_entity_poly.type
_entity_poly.pdbx_seq_one_letter_code
_entity_poly.pdbx_strand_id
1 'polypeptide(L)'
;MIQSCLTNYGHQVVDYAIVKDDKAAILRHIHEWVCSVDMIITSGGTGLAKRDVTLETLVPLMEKTIPGFAEMVLFFAYRKACGLEALTYRAAAGLIHQCPVFALPGLPSLIKISMEKIILPEIEHLYGEIKK
;
A
#
# COMPACT_ATOMS: atom_id res chain seq x y z
N MET A 1 -11.16 6.48 -4.89
CA MET A 1 -11.37 5.02 -5.05
C MET A 1 -10.99 4.24 -3.80
N ILE A 2 -9.74 4.29 -3.30
CA ILE A 2 -9.33 3.59 -2.06
C ILE A 2 -10.28 3.92 -0.90
N GLN A 3 -10.52 5.22 -0.67
CA GLN A 3 -11.42 5.69 0.38
C GLN A 3 -12.82 5.06 0.24
N SER A 4 -13.39 5.08 -0.97
CA SER A 4 -14.69 4.46 -1.25
C SER A 4 -14.70 2.95 -0.99
N CYS A 5 -13.64 2.23 -1.37
CA CYS A 5 -13.50 0.80 -1.08
C CYS A 5 -13.49 0.52 0.42
N LEU A 6 -12.74 1.31 1.20
CA LEU A 6 -12.67 1.19 2.66
C LEU A 6 -14.03 1.47 3.31
N THR A 7 -14.68 2.59 2.95
CA THR A 7 -15.97 2.96 3.53
C THR A 7 -17.07 1.94 3.19
N ASN A 8 -17.08 1.42 1.96
CA ASN A 8 -18.04 0.38 1.56
C ASN A 8 -17.81 -0.96 2.28
N TYR A 9 -16.60 -1.20 2.76
CA TYR A 9 -16.26 -2.39 3.56
C TYR A 9 -16.45 -2.16 5.08
N GLY A 10 -16.97 -0.99 5.48
CA GLY A 10 -17.25 -0.66 6.88
C GLY A 10 -16.10 0.00 7.63
N HIS A 11 -14.98 0.31 6.98
CA HIS A 11 -13.85 1.01 7.60
C HIS A 11 -14.02 2.54 7.53
N GLN A 12 -13.37 3.24 8.45
CA GLN A 12 -13.34 4.70 8.48
C GLN A 12 -12.04 5.22 7.85
N VAL A 13 -12.15 6.28 7.06
CA VAL A 13 -11.00 7.04 6.55
C VAL A 13 -10.83 8.25 7.46
N VAL A 14 -9.87 8.17 8.39
CA VAL A 14 -9.67 9.20 9.41
C VAL A 14 -8.79 10.36 8.94
N ASP A 15 -7.97 10.14 7.91
CA ASP A 15 -7.15 11.18 7.29
C ASP A 15 -6.86 10.85 5.81
N TYR A 16 -6.51 11.87 5.03
CA TYR A 16 -6.16 11.78 3.61
C TYR A 16 -5.25 12.92 3.19
N ALA A 17 -4.15 12.58 2.51
CA ALA A 17 -3.23 13.56 1.94
C ALA A 17 -2.81 13.19 0.52
N ILE A 18 -2.60 14.21 -0.31
CA ILE A 18 -1.90 14.10 -1.59
C ILE A 18 -0.51 14.70 -1.40
N VAL A 19 0.51 13.89 -1.61
CA VAL A 19 1.91 14.30 -1.45
C VAL A 19 2.62 14.28 -2.80
N LYS A 20 3.66 15.10 -2.94
CA LYS A 20 4.57 15.00 -4.08
C LYS A 20 5.39 13.71 -3.98
N ASP A 21 5.88 13.24 -5.12
CA ASP A 21 6.90 12.17 -5.20
C ASP A 21 8.25 12.67 -4.69
N ASP A 22 8.30 12.98 -3.39
CA ASP A 22 9.44 13.50 -2.67
C ASP A 22 9.60 12.74 -1.36
N LYS A 23 10.82 12.31 -1.08
CA LYS A 23 11.14 11.48 0.09
C LYS A 23 10.77 12.17 1.41
N ALA A 24 11.06 13.45 1.55
CA ALA A 24 10.79 14.17 2.80
C ALA A 24 9.28 14.37 3.01
N ALA A 25 8.54 14.68 1.94
CA ALA A 25 7.08 14.82 1.98
C ALA A 25 6.38 13.51 2.37
N ILE A 26 6.83 12.38 1.81
CA ILE A 26 6.31 11.04 2.15
C ILE A 26 6.64 10.70 3.61
N LEU A 27 7.91 10.85 4.02
CA LEU A 27 8.34 10.54 5.39
C LEU A 27 7.54 11.30 6.44
N ARG A 28 7.31 12.59 6.21
CA ARG A 28 6.57 13.43 7.15
C ARG A 28 5.18 12.85 7.45
N HIS A 29 4.39 12.54 6.42
CA HIS A 29 3.03 12.01 6.63
C HIS A 29 3.05 10.59 7.21
N ILE A 30 4.00 9.76 6.79
CA ILE A 30 4.14 8.43 7.37
C ILE A 30 4.41 8.53 8.88
N HIS A 31 5.36 9.36 9.30
CA HIS A 31 5.65 9.54 10.72
C HIS A 31 4.48 10.14 11.51
N GLU A 32 3.73 11.06 10.92
CA GLU A 32 2.52 11.61 11.55
C GLU A 32 1.44 10.53 11.73
N TRP A 33 1.24 9.67 10.73
CA TRP A 33 0.13 8.72 10.73
C TRP A 33 0.40 7.40 11.47
N VAL A 34 1.62 6.86 11.44
CA VAL A 34 1.89 5.50 11.97
C VAL A 34 1.53 5.33 13.46
N CYS A 35 1.45 6.43 14.22
CA CYS A 35 1.04 6.40 15.63
C CYS A 35 -0.42 6.78 15.87
N SER A 36 -1.14 7.24 14.84
CA SER A 36 -2.51 7.76 14.97
C SER A 36 -3.56 6.97 14.20
N VAL A 37 -3.15 6.00 13.36
CA VAL A 37 -4.07 5.20 12.54
C VAL A 37 -3.77 3.71 12.62
N ASP A 38 -4.80 2.89 12.38
CA ASP A 38 -4.66 1.43 12.38
C ASP A 38 -3.98 0.87 11.13
N MET A 39 -3.95 1.64 10.03
CA MET A 39 -3.36 1.24 8.76
C MET A 39 -3.12 2.44 7.83
N ILE A 40 -2.07 2.35 7.00
CA ILE A 40 -1.80 3.32 5.94
C ILE A 40 -1.83 2.61 4.58
N ILE A 41 -2.52 3.20 3.61
CA ILE A 41 -2.50 2.76 2.20
C ILE A 41 -2.02 3.94 1.35
N THR A 42 -0.93 3.74 0.62
CA THR A 42 -0.40 4.69 -0.35
C THR A 42 -0.63 4.19 -1.77
N SER A 43 -0.72 5.11 -2.73
CA SER A 43 -0.81 4.79 -4.14
C SER A 43 -0.06 5.81 -4.98
N GLY A 44 0.77 5.31 -5.91
CA GLY A 44 1.60 6.15 -6.78
C GLY A 44 3.05 6.26 -6.32
N GLY A 45 3.91 6.77 -7.22
CA GLY A 45 5.35 6.95 -6.97
C GLY A 45 6.12 5.62 -6.82
N THR A 46 5.57 4.49 -7.24
CA THR A 46 6.22 3.16 -7.15
C THR A 46 6.82 2.67 -8.47
N GLY A 47 6.80 3.47 -9.53
CA GLY A 47 7.34 3.07 -10.83
C GLY A 47 8.87 2.88 -10.86
N LEU A 48 9.41 2.76 -12.08
CA LEU A 48 10.84 2.60 -12.34
C LEU A 48 11.55 3.93 -12.63
N ALA A 49 10.83 5.05 -12.74
CA ALA A 49 11.45 6.32 -13.04
C ALA A 49 12.22 6.84 -11.83
N LYS A 50 13.27 7.66 -12.06
CA LYS A 50 14.08 8.23 -10.96
C LYS A 50 13.27 9.07 -9.95
N ARG A 51 12.12 9.60 -10.38
CA ARG A 51 11.20 10.36 -9.52
C ARG A 51 10.32 9.46 -8.67
N ASP A 52 10.14 8.20 -9.04
CA ASP A 52 9.33 7.25 -8.28
C ASP A 52 10.15 6.80 -7.08
N VAL A 53 9.83 7.33 -5.90
CA VAL A 53 10.62 7.17 -4.68
C VAL A 53 9.82 6.59 -3.51
N THR A 54 8.55 6.19 -3.73
CA THR A 54 7.67 5.71 -2.65
C THR A 54 8.25 4.46 -2.00
N LEU A 55 8.70 3.47 -2.77
CA LEU A 55 9.21 2.23 -2.19
C LEU A 55 10.58 2.41 -1.54
N GLU A 56 11.45 3.18 -2.18
CA GLU A 56 12.77 3.58 -1.69
C GLU A 56 12.67 4.39 -0.39
N THR A 57 11.52 5.02 -0.14
CA THR A 57 11.24 5.74 1.09
C THR A 57 10.62 4.84 2.16
N LEU A 58 9.64 4.02 1.80
CA LEU A 58 8.85 3.24 2.76
C LEU A 58 9.53 1.94 3.21
N VAL A 59 10.11 1.18 2.28
CA VAL A 59 10.68 -0.15 2.57
C VAL A 59 11.77 -0.09 3.65
N PRO A 60 12.69 0.90 3.67
CA PRO A 60 13.69 1.01 4.74
C PRO A 60 13.12 1.26 6.14
N LEU A 61 11.88 1.72 6.25
CA LEU A 61 11.21 1.97 7.54
C LEU A 61 10.50 0.73 8.08
N MET A 62 10.29 -0.29 7.25
CA MET A 62 9.52 -1.47 7.62
C MET A 62 10.33 -2.35 8.56
N GLU A 63 9.87 -2.47 9.81
CA GLU A 63 10.44 -3.37 10.83
C GLU A 63 10.25 -4.84 10.44
N LYS A 64 9.14 -5.14 9.75
CA LYS A 64 8.82 -6.45 9.20
C LYS A 64 8.12 -6.29 7.87
N THR A 65 8.62 -6.92 6.82
CA THR A 65 7.99 -6.90 5.50
C THR A 65 6.95 -8.01 5.36
N ILE A 66 5.97 -7.80 4.47
CA ILE A 66 4.97 -8.78 4.06
C ILE A 66 5.27 -9.16 2.61
N PRO A 67 6.26 -10.05 2.36
CA PRO A 67 6.78 -10.29 1.00
C PRO A 67 5.71 -10.80 0.04
N GLY A 68 4.79 -11.65 0.52
CA GLY A 68 3.69 -12.19 -0.29
C GLY A 68 2.75 -11.12 -0.85
N PHE A 69 2.72 -9.92 -0.29
CA PHE A 69 1.89 -8.83 -0.83
C PHE A 69 2.30 -8.44 -2.25
N ALA A 70 3.59 -8.20 -2.48
CA ALA A 70 4.09 -7.82 -3.80
C ALA A 70 3.87 -8.94 -4.83
N GLU A 71 4.06 -10.19 -4.43
CA GLU A 71 3.81 -11.37 -5.27
C GLU A 71 2.34 -11.49 -5.66
N MET A 72 1.42 -11.29 -4.71
CA MET A 72 -0.01 -11.34 -4.98
C MET A 72 -0.47 -10.18 -5.87
N VAL A 73 0.08 -8.97 -5.68
CA VAL A 73 -0.17 -7.83 -6.58
C VAL A 73 0.29 -8.18 -8.00
N LEU A 74 1.51 -8.71 -8.17
CA LEU A 74 2.03 -9.11 -9.47
C LEU A 74 1.17 -10.22 -10.11
N PHE A 75 0.80 -11.24 -9.35
CA PHE A 75 -0.05 -12.33 -9.82
C PHE A 75 -1.40 -11.82 -10.33
N PHE A 76 -2.09 -10.98 -9.56
CA PHE A 76 -3.37 -10.43 -9.97
C PHE A 76 -3.25 -9.43 -11.11
N ALA A 77 -2.21 -8.59 -11.12
CA ALA A 77 -1.92 -7.67 -12.21
C ALA A 77 -1.76 -8.44 -13.54
N TYR A 78 -0.95 -9.51 -13.53
CA TYR A 78 -0.72 -10.36 -14.69
C TYR A 78 -2.02 -11.05 -15.13
N ARG A 79 -2.73 -11.69 -14.20
CA ARG A 79 -3.89 -12.53 -14.53
C ARG A 79 -5.15 -11.73 -14.91
N LYS A 80 -5.33 -10.52 -14.39
CA LYS A 80 -6.64 -9.86 -14.38
C LYS A 80 -6.62 -8.37 -14.74
N ALA A 81 -5.46 -7.75 -14.94
CA ALA A 81 -5.38 -6.32 -15.25
C ALA A 81 -4.62 -6.00 -16.54
N CYS A 82 -3.33 -6.35 -16.62
CA CYS A 82 -2.42 -5.83 -17.66
C CYS A 82 -1.44 -6.86 -18.25
N GLY A 83 -1.53 -8.14 -17.87
CA GLY A 83 -0.68 -9.17 -18.46
C GLY A 83 0.81 -8.92 -18.16
N LEU A 84 1.67 -9.05 -19.18
CA LEU A 84 3.13 -8.94 -19.00
C LEU A 84 3.60 -7.55 -18.56
N GLU A 85 2.82 -6.49 -18.80
CA GLU A 85 3.14 -5.14 -18.31
C GLU A 85 3.25 -5.10 -16.78
N ALA A 86 2.61 -6.05 -16.08
CA ALA A 86 2.67 -6.25 -14.64
C ALA A 86 4.11 -6.25 -14.09
N LEU A 87 5.09 -6.71 -14.89
CA LEU A 87 6.51 -6.75 -14.52
C LEU A 87 7.09 -5.38 -14.14
N THR A 88 6.54 -4.29 -14.69
CA THR A 88 7.03 -2.93 -14.44
C THR A 88 6.40 -2.28 -13.21
N TYR A 89 5.36 -2.88 -12.64
CA TYR A 89 4.67 -2.36 -11.47
C TYR A 89 5.28 -2.91 -10.20
N ARG A 90 5.49 -2.01 -9.24
CA ARG A 90 6.09 -2.36 -7.96
C ARG A 90 5.12 -2.01 -6.84
N ALA A 91 5.08 -2.88 -5.85
CA ALA A 91 4.27 -2.74 -4.64
C ALA A 91 5.08 -3.29 -3.46
N ALA A 92 4.76 -2.84 -2.25
CA ALA A 92 5.33 -3.39 -1.04
C ALA A 92 4.32 -3.28 0.11
N ALA A 93 4.46 -4.14 1.10
CA ALA A 93 3.76 -3.97 2.36
C ALA A 93 4.65 -4.41 3.52
N GLY A 94 4.39 -3.85 4.69
CA GLY A 94 5.14 -4.14 5.91
C GLY A 94 4.57 -3.40 7.11
N LEU A 95 5.22 -3.58 8.25
CA LEU A 95 4.87 -2.92 9.50
C LEU A 95 5.87 -1.80 9.79
N ILE A 96 5.35 -0.62 10.12
CA ILE A 96 6.12 0.51 10.66
C ILE A 96 5.48 0.85 12.00
N HIS A 97 6.20 0.67 13.13
CA HIS A 97 5.65 0.88 14.48
C HIS A 97 4.32 0.12 14.73
N GLN A 98 4.27 -1.15 14.35
CA GLN A 98 3.06 -2.00 14.39
C GLN A 98 1.90 -1.55 13.48
N CYS A 99 2.02 -0.43 12.77
CA CYS A 99 1.05 0.01 11.78
C CYS A 99 1.33 -0.70 10.43
N PRO A 100 0.39 -1.48 9.88
CA PRO A 100 0.46 -1.98 8.51
C PRO A 100 0.48 -0.83 7.50
N VAL A 101 1.46 -0.87 6.61
CA VAL A 101 1.60 0.08 5.51
C VAL A 101 1.61 -0.67 4.18
N PHE A 102 0.69 -0.33 3.29
CA PHE A 102 0.59 -0.87 1.94
C PHE A 102 0.94 0.19 0.91
N ALA A 103 1.87 -0.13 0.01
CA ALA A 103 2.28 0.73 -1.09
C ALA A 103 1.82 0.14 -2.42
N LEU A 104 0.85 0.79 -3.05
CA LEU A 104 0.24 0.37 -4.31
C LEU A 104 0.76 1.17 -5.51
N PRO A 105 0.73 0.59 -6.72
CA PRO A 105 0.86 1.36 -7.95
C PRO A 105 -0.21 2.45 -8.09
N GLY A 106 0.06 3.44 -8.93
CA GLY A 106 -0.88 4.52 -9.25
C GLY A 106 -1.94 4.17 -10.31
N LEU A 107 -1.89 2.97 -10.89
CA LEU A 107 -2.82 2.56 -11.94
C LEU A 107 -4.18 2.15 -11.33
N PRO A 108 -5.32 2.77 -11.72
CA PRO A 108 -6.62 2.50 -11.10
C PRO A 108 -7.06 1.03 -11.10
N SER A 109 -6.78 0.27 -12.17
CA SER A 109 -7.11 -1.16 -12.21
C SER A 109 -6.33 -1.96 -11.17
N LEU A 110 -5.06 -1.61 -10.91
CA LEU A 110 -4.22 -2.27 -9.91
C LEU A 110 -4.63 -1.89 -8.49
N ILE A 111 -4.92 -0.61 -8.24
CA ILE A 111 -5.44 -0.19 -6.94
C ILE A 111 -6.74 -0.96 -6.64
N LYS A 112 -7.67 -1.03 -7.61
CA LYS A 112 -8.95 -1.71 -7.42
C LYS A 112 -8.76 -3.18 -7.08
N ILE A 113 -7.97 -3.91 -7.88
CA ILE A 113 -7.78 -5.34 -7.66
C ILE A 113 -7.01 -5.64 -6.38
N SER A 114 -6.02 -4.83 -6.01
CA SER A 114 -5.30 -4.98 -4.75
C SER A 114 -6.20 -4.75 -3.53
N MET A 115 -7.08 -3.74 -3.58
CA MET A 115 -8.07 -3.53 -2.52
C MET A 115 -9.04 -4.70 -2.42
N GLU A 116 -9.66 -5.11 -3.53
CA GLU A 116 -10.76 -6.10 -3.53
C GLU A 116 -10.30 -7.55 -3.32
N LYS A 117 -9.06 -7.89 -3.71
CA LYS A 117 -8.58 -9.28 -3.72
C LYS A 117 -7.46 -9.57 -2.73
N ILE A 118 -6.89 -8.54 -2.11
CA ILE A 118 -5.75 -8.70 -1.20
C ILE A 118 -6.03 -7.99 0.12
N ILE A 119 -6.18 -6.66 0.13
CA ILE A 119 -6.20 -5.88 1.37
C ILE A 119 -7.50 -6.10 2.15
N LEU A 120 -8.67 -5.85 1.55
CA LEU A 120 -9.95 -5.93 2.27
C LEU A 120 -10.27 -7.35 2.78
N PRO A 121 -10.02 -8.44 2.04
CA PRO A 121 -10.28 -9.78 2.55
C PRO A 121 -9.38 -10.20 3.73
N GLU A 122 -8.15 -9.67 3.80
CA GLU A 122 -7.13 -10.12 4.76
C GLU A 122 -6.93 -9.16 5.95
N ILE A 123 -7.50 -7.96 5.90
CA ILE A 123 -7.25 -6.89 6.89
C ILE A 123 -7.50 -7.33 8.34
N GLU A 124 -8.62 -8.01 8.60
CA GLU A 124 -9.00 -8.48 9.93
C GLU A 124 -8.05 -9.57 10.43
N HIS A 125 -7.71 -10.53 9.57
CA HIS A 125 -6.78 -11.60 9.89
C HIS A 125 -5.39 -11.03 10.18
N LEU A 126 -4.89 -10.14 9.31
CA LEU A 126 -3.60 -9.49 9.45
C LEU A 126 -3.50 -8.72 10.77
N TYR A 127 -4.54 -7.95 11.12
CA TYR A 127 -4.58 -7.20 12.38
C TYR A 127 -4.55 -8.13 13.60
N GLY A 128 -5.22 -9.29 13.52
CA GLY A 128 -5.15 -10.34 14.53
C GLY A 128 -3.74 -10.93 14.70
N GLU A 129 -2.99 -11.13 13.62
CA GLU A 129 -1.61 -11.64 13.69
C GLU A 129 -0.61 -10.62 14.25
N ILE A 130 -0.82 -9.32 14.00
CA ILE A 130 0.07 -8.26 14.48
C ILE A 130 -0.01 -8.08 16.00
N LYS A 131 -1.17 -8.33 16.60
CA LYS A 131 -1.44 -8.14 18.03
C LYS A 131 -1.04 -9.32 18.94
N LYS A 132 -0.50 -10.41 18.38
CA LYS A 132 -0.02 -11.56 19.14
C LYS A 132 1.38 -11.32 19.71
#